data_AF-A0A1H2TIY2-F1
#
_entry.id   AF-A0A1H2TIY2-F1
#
_cell.length_a   1.000
_cell.length_b   1.000
_cell.length_c   1.000
_cell.angle_alpha   90.00
_cell.angle_beta   90.00
_cell.angle_gamma   90.00
#
_symmetry.space_group_name_H-M   'P 1'
#
loop_
_entity.id
_entity.type
_entity.pdbx_description
1 polymer ?
#
loop_
_entity_poly.entity_id
_entity_poly.type
_entity_poly.pdbx_seq_one_letter_code
_entity_poly.pdbx_strand_id
1 'polypeptide(L)' 'MITQAYVYAYAAVSVADGELDILILPQVNNHCMLIFLDEVAPRHRNDRIIQALDGAGWHRSHSLKLPHNLRLLMLPL' A
#
# COMPACT_ATOMS: atom_id res chain seq x y z
N MET A 1 -6.32 -4.86 32.65
CA MET A 1 -5.34 -4.40 31.65
C MET A 1 -6.13 -3.96 30.43
N ILE A 2 -6.14 -2.66 30.10
CA ILE A 2 -6.79 -2.16 28.88
C ILE A 2 -5.70 -2.08 27.81
N THR A 3 -5.83 -2.88 26.75
CA THR A 3 -5.00 -2.79 25.55
C THR A 3 -5.76 -2.02 24.49
N GLN A 4 -5.18 -0.92 24.00
CA GLN A 4 -5.75 -0.13 22.92
C GLN A 4 -5.47 -0.87 21.60
N ALA A 5 -6.51 -1.41 20.98
CA ALA A 5 -6.41 -2.02 19.66
C ALA A 5 -6.75 -0.97 18.61
N TYR A 6 -5.80 -0.72 17.71
CA TYR A 6 -6.01 0.15 16.56
C TYR A 6 -6.16 -0.71 15.30
N VAL A 7 -6.97 -0.24 14.37
CA VAL A 7 -7.03 -0.77 13.01
C VAL A 7 -6.65 0.35 12.06
N TYR A 8 -5.93 0.00 11.00
CA TYR A 8 -5.38 0.94 10.04
C TYR A 8 -5.96 0.66 8.67
N ALA A 9 -6.47 1.70 8.03
CA ALA A 9 -6.90 1.63 6.64
C ALA A 9 -5.68 1.83 5.74
N TYR A 10 -5.36 0.80 4.96
CA TYR A 10 -4.46 0.89 3.83
C TYR A 10 -5.32 1.10 2.60
N ALA A 11 -5.13 2.22 1.89
CA ALA A 11 -5.97 2.57 0.77
C ALA A 11 -5.17 3.12 -0.42
N ALA A 12 -5.64 2.81 -1.62
CA ALA A 12 -5.13 3.35 -2.88
C ALA A 12 -6.32 3.72 -3.77
N VAL A 13 -6.28 4.92 -4.34
CA VAL A 13 -7.28 5.38 -5.29
C VAL A 13 -6.64 5.57 -6.66
N SER A 14 -7.28 5.02 -7.70
CA SER A 14 -6.89 5.25 -9.08
C SER A 14 -7.29 6.67 -9.49
N VAL A 15 -6.35 7.41 -10.05
CA VAL A 15 -6.58 8.78 -10.54
C VAL A 15 -7.40 8.78 -11.84
N ALA A 16 -7.32 7.72 -12.63
CA ALA A 16 -7.92 7.66 -13.96
C ALA A 16 -9.45 7.51 -13.91
N ASP A 17 -9.94 6.70 -12.97
CA ASP A 17 -11.34 6.25 -12.91
C ASP A 17 -11.94 6.29 -11.49
N GLY A 18 -11.14 6.60 -10.47
CA GLY A 18 -11.62 6.72 -9.09
C GLY A 18 -11.83 5.39 -8.37
N GLU A 19 -11.37 4.26 -8.94
CA GLU A 19 -11.45 2.97 -8.26
C GLU A 19 -10.66 2.99 -6.95
N LEU A 20 -11.23 2.42 -5.88
CA LEU A 20 -10.68 2.42 -4.53
C LEU A 20 -10.39 0.99 -4.06
N ASP A 21 -9.12 0.72 -3.81
CA ASP A 21 -8.68 -0.44 -3.05
C ASP A 21 -8.50 -0.07 -1.58
N ILE A 22 -9.08 -0.86 -0.68
CA ILE A 22 -8.92 -0.68 0.77
C ILE A 22 -8.76 -2.02 1.49
N LEU A 23 -7.84 -2.05 2.46
CA LEU A 23 -7.69 -3.14 3.40
C LEU A 23 -7.55 -2.61 4.83
N ILE A 24 -8.28 -3.20 5.77
CA ILE A 24 -8.19 -2.88 7.18
C ILE A 24 -7.21 -3.86 7.84
N LEU A 25 -6.06 -3.36 8.29
CA LEU A 25 -4.97 -4.16 8.86
C LEU A 25 -4.64 -3.75 10.30
N PRO A 26 -4.09 -4.66 11.12
CA PRO A 26 -3.91 -4.42 12.55
C PRO A 26 -2.72 -3.52 12.90
N GLN A 27 -1.82 -3.23 11.97
CA GLN A 27 -0.55 -2.54 12.26
C GLN A 27 -0.10 -1.64 11.10
N VAL A 28 0.64 -0.57 11.42
CA VAL A 28 1.38 0.24 10.44
C VAL A 28 2.81 -0.26 10.35
N ASN A 29 3.09 -1.14 9.39
CA ASN A 29 4.45 -1.65 9.16
C ASN A 29 4.64 -2.19 7.73
N ASN A 30 5.88 -2.59 7.43
CA ASN A 30 6.27 -3.13 6.14
C ASN A 30 5.53 -4.43 5.77
N HIS A 31 5.18 -5.25 6.76
CA HIS A 31 4.49 -6.51 6.51
C HIS A 31 3.06 -6.28 6.04
N CYS A 32 2.31 -5.42 6.74
CA CYS A 32 0.98 -5.00 6.35
C CYS A 32 0.98 -4.24 5.02
N MET A 33 2.00 -3.40 4.77
CA MET A 33 2.16 -2.76 3.47
C MET A 33 2.37 -3.78 2.34
N LEU A 34 3.18 -4.81 2.55
CA LEU A 34 3.39 -5.86 1.54
C LEU A 34 2.10 -6.63 1.26
N ILE A 35 1.35 -7.01 2.30
CA ILE A 35 0.02 -7.64 2.14
C ILE A 35 -0.88 -6.75 1.28
N PHE A 36 -0.94 -5.45 1.57
CA PHE A 36 -1.74 -4.52 0.79
C PHE A 36 -1.31 -4.46 -0.68
N LEU A 37 0.00 -4.37 -0.96
CA LEU A 37 0.52 -4.34 -2.34
C LEU A 37 0.26 -5.65 -3.10
N ASP A 38 0.41 -6.80 -2.44
CA ASP A 38 0.15 -8.13 -3.01
C ASP A 38 -1.34 -8.36 -3.31
N GLU A 39 -2.23 -7.64 -2.63
CA GLU A 39 -3.67 -7.65 -2.88
C GLU A 39 -4.10 -6.71 -4.01
N VAL A 40 -3.49 -5.51 -4.11
CA VAL A 40 -3.80 -4.53 -5.17
C VAL A 40 -3.29 -5.00 -6.53
N ALA A 41 -2.07 -5.53 -6.60
CA ALA A 41 -1.44 -5.94 -7.86
C ALA A 41 -2.26 -6.91 -8.74
N PRO A 42 -2.85 -8.00 -8.21
CA PRO A 42 -3.65 -8.93 -9.01
C PRO A 42 -5.04 -8.39 -9.38
N ARG A 43 -5.61 -7.42 -8.64
CA ARG A 43 -6.89 -6.77 -9.00
C ARG A 43 -6.74 -5.96 -10.28
N HIS A 44 -5.57 -5.35 -10.46
CA HIS A 44 -5.21 -4.54 -11.63
C HIS A 44 -4.16 -5.26 -12.51
N ARG A 45 -4.33 -6.57 -12.73
CA ARG A 45 -3.30 -7.42 -13.38
C ARG A 45 -2.92 -6.98 -14.81
N ASN A 46 -3.80 -6.25 -15.49
CA ASN A 46 -3.58 -5.78 -16.86
C ASN A 46 -2.91 -4.39 -16.89
N ASP A 47 -2.80 -3.73 -15.74
CA ASP A 47 -2.31 -2.37 -15.63
C ASP A 47 -0.87 -2.34 -15.13
N ARG A 48 -0.18 -1.24 -15.44
CA ARG A 48 1.11 -0.90 -14.83
C ARG A 48 0.87 0.18 -13.79
N ILE A 49 0.95 -0.21 -12.52
CA ILE A 49 0.59 0.64 -11.39
C ILE A 49 1.79 1.46 -10.96
N ILE A 50 1.63 2.78 -10.93
CA ILE A 50 2.54 3.71 -10.25
C ILE A 50 1.81 4.26 -9.03
N GLN A 51 2.20 3.79 -7.85
CA GLN A 51 1.58 4.24 -6.60
C GLN A 51 2.39 5.36 -5.97
N ALA A 52 1.80 6.55 -5.92
CA ALA A 52 2.40 7.72 -5.27
C ALA A 52 2.23 7.64 -3.74
N LEU A 53 3.31 7.88 -2.99
CA LEU A 53 3.35 7.76 -1.53
C LEU A 53 4.10 8.95 -0.91
N ASP A 54 3.74 9.34 0.32
CA ASP A 54 4.40 10.43 1.08
C ASP A 54 5.82 10.09 1.56
N GLY A 55 6.24 8.83 1.39
CA GLY A 55 7.55 8.36 1.82
C GLY A 55 7.74 8.24 3.34
N ALA A 56 6.69 8.00 4.12
CA ALA A 56 6.82 7.50 5.49
C ALA A 56 7.77 6.29 5.59
N GLY A 57 8.35 6.03 6.76
CA GLY A 57 9.40 5.01 6.93
C GLY A 57 9.02 3.61 6.42
N TRP A 58 7.75 3.24 6.53
CA TRP A 58 7.22 1.95 6.07
C TRP A 58 6.92 1.89 4.56
N HIS A 59 6.91 3.04 3.88
CA HIS A 59 6.85 3.14 2.41
C HIS A 59 8.22 2.93 1.76
N ARG A 60 9.31 3.23 2.47
CA ARG A 60 10.69 3.24 1.93
C ARG A 60 11.48 1.97 2.21
N SER A 61 10.86 0.94 2.77
CA SER A 61 11.60 -0.26 3.15
C SER A 61 12.18 -0.99 1.95
N HIS A 62 13.51 -1.14 1.91
CA HIS A 62 14.22 -1.95 0.93
C HIS A 62 13.87 -3.45 0.99
N SER A 63 13.14 -3.89 2.01
CA SER A 63 12.66 -5.27 2.14
C SER A 63 11.37 -5.55 1.36
N LEU A 64 10.72 -4.54 0.77
CA LEU A 64 9.48 -4.71 0.02
C LEU A 64 9.78 -5.37 -1.33
N LYS A 65 9.38 -6.64 -1.47
CA LYS A 65 9.42 -7.35 -2.75
C LYS A 65 8.18 -6.96 -3.55
N LEU A 66 8.31 -5.94 -4.40
CA LEU A 66 7.18 -5.40 -5.15
C LEU A 66 6.66 -6.41 -6.19
N PRO A 67 5.33 -6.50 -6.39
CA PRO A 67 4.75 -7.21 -7.51
C PRO A 67 5.27 -6.68 -8.85
N HIS A 68 5.33 -7.55 -9.86
CA HIS A 68 5.94 -7.24 -11.15
C HIS A 68 5.34 -6.02 -11.86
N ASN A 69 4.02 -5.83 -11.74
CA ASN A 69 3.25 -4.74 -12.36
C ASN A 69 3.12 -3.47 -11.51
N LEU A 70 3.74 -3.41 -10.33
CA LEU A 70 3.61 -2.29 -9.40
C LEU A 70 4.97 -1.62 -9.11
N ARG A 71 5.00 -0.29 -9.14
CA ARG A 71 6.16 0.52 -8.69
C ARG A 71 5.70 1.63 -7.76
N LEU A 72 6.57 1.97 -6.81
CA LEU A 72 6.32 3.04 -5.85
C LEU A 72 7.00 4.33 -6.30
N LEU A 73 6.26 5.43 -6.30
CA LEU A 73 6.77 6.78 -6.52
C LEU A 73 6.73 7.53 -5.19
N MET A 74 7.90 7.88 -4.65
CA MET A 74 7.99 8.68 -3.43
C MET A 74 7.83 10.16 -3.78
N LEU A 75 6.87 10.84 -3.17
CA LEU A 75 6.69 12.28 -3.31
C LEU A 75 7.80 13.03 -2.54
N PRO A 76 8.16 14.25 -2.97
CA PRO A 76 9.04 15.13 -2.22
C PRO A 76 8.48 15.40 -0.83
N LEU A 77 9.38 15.48 0.16
CA LEU A 77 9.07 15.98 1.51
C LEU A 77 9.00 17.51 1.52
#